data_AF-A0A258EZZ0-F1
#
_entry.id   AF-A0A258EZZ0-F1
#
_cell.length_a   1.000
_cell.length_b   1.000
_cell.length_c   1.000
_cell.angle_alpha   90.00
_cell.angle_beta   90.00
_cell.angle_gamma   90.00
#
_symmetry.space_group_name_H-M   'P 1'
#
loop_
_entity.id
_entity.type
_entity.pdbx_description
1 polymer ?
#
loop_
_entity_poly.entity_id
_entity_poly.type
_entity_poly.pdbx_seq_one_letter_code
_entity_poly.pdbx_strand_id
1 'polypeptide(L)'
;MPVSEIFKTRVPKRPVAVVGAIAAAAAARNVSSTTIGAEILRLGTGRQRLSLEDYFLYGAHVPGKTKVERDEFLGDTVMLAMNKVLTPLLGGFFGNKLLVDQVLTRSGVAVAGTRAVAAVGRLHSACEVLRSPPEIMAFLIRTPLPFFGKPCNGTRSIGAVSVVGRDGE
;
A
#
# COMPACT_ATOMS: atom_id res chain seq x y z
N MET A 1 7.58 24.57 12.83
CA MET A 1 6.82 24.33 11.58
C MET A 1 5.33 24.33 11.90
N PRO A 2 4.48 25.03 11.13
CA PRO A 2 3.04 25.04 11.40
C PRO A 2 2.42 23.66 11.10
N VAL A 3 1.53 23.21 12.00
CA VAL A 3 0.85 21.89 11.97
C VAL A 3 0.08 21.64 10.66
N SER A 4 -0.26 22.69 9.93
CA SER A 4 -0.97 22.64 8.64
C SER A 4 -0.12 22.15 7.45
N GLU A 5 1.21 22.10 7.56
CA GLU A 5 2.09 21.61 6.49
C GLU A 5 2.24 20.08 6.48
N ILE A 6 2.11 19.42 7.64
CA ILE A 6 2.31 17.96 7.79
C ILE A 6 1.19 17.15 7.12
N PHE A 7 -0.01 17.73 6.97
CA PHE A 7 -1.20 17.05 6.45
C PHE A 7 -1.66 17.51 5.06
N LYS A 8 -0.82 18.24 4.31
CA LYS A 8 -1.09 18.51 2.88
C LYS A 8 -0.87 17.22 2.08
N THR A 9 -1.89 16.37 2.00
CA THR A 9 -1.90 15.11 1.24
C THR A 9 -2.01 15.29 -0.28
N ARG A 10 -1.50 16.39 -0.85
CA ARG A 10 -1.09 16.37 -2.25
C ARG A 10 0.40 16.09 -2.24
N VAL A 11 0.76 14.81 -2.19
CA VAL A 11 2.08 14.39 -2.68
C VAL A 11 2.18 15.01 -4.07
N PRO A 12 3.11 15.96 -4.32
CA PRO A 12 3.26 16.51 -5.64
C PRO A 12 3.45 15.35 -6.59
N LYS A 13 2.63 15.26 -7.65
CA LYS A 13 2.82 14.28 -8.72
C LYS A 13 4.13 14.66 -9.42
N ARG A 14 5.26 14.22 -8.87
CA ARG A 14 6.54 14.28 -9.56
C ARG A 14 6.40 13.35 -10.76
N PRO A 15 6.61 13.84 -11.99
CA PRO A 15 6.64 12.96 -13.14
C PRO A 15 7.69 11.88 -12.84
N VAL A 16 7.28 10.62 -12.95
CA VAL A 16 8.23 9.51 -12.81
C VAL A 16 9.21 9.68 -13.97
N ALA A 17 10.49 9.88 -13.65
CA ALA A 17 11.55 9.93 -14.65
C ALA A 17 11.74 8.50 -15.19
N VAL A 18 10.88 8.09 -16.12
CA VAL A 18 10.76 6.72 -16.61
C VAL A 18 12.10 6.15 -17.06
N VAL A 19 12.86 6.94 -17.82
CA VAL A 19 14.20 6.55 -18.30
C VAL A 19 15.14 6.29 -17.13
N GLY A 20 15.12 7.15 -16.11
CA GLY A 20 15.92 6.98 -14.90
C GLY A 20 15.51 5.76 -14.07
N ALA A 21 14.20 5.49 -13.96
CA ALA A 21 13.68 4.33 -13.25
C ALA A 21 14.06 3.01 -13.95
N ILE A 22 14.00 2.99 -15.29
CA ILE A 22 14.44 1.85 -16.11
C ILE A 22 15.95 1.62 -15.93
N ALA A 23 16.76 2.67 -16.02
CA ALA A 23 18.21 2.57 -15.85
C ALA A 23 18.59 2.09 -14.44
N ALA A 24 17.93 2.61 -13.39
CA ALA A 24 18.15 2.19 -12.02
C ALA A 24 17.77 0.71 -11.80
N ALA A 25 16.63 0.26 -12.33
CA ALA A 25 16.22 -1.14 -12.26
C ALA A 25 17.16 -2.08 -13.04
N ALA A 26 17.64 -1.64 -14.20
CA ALA A 26 18.60 -2.37 -15.02
C ALA A 26 19.93 -2.58 -14.26
N ALA A 27 20.46 -1.50 -13.67
CA ALA A 27 21.65 -1.55 -12.82
C ALA A 27 21.45 -2.49 -11.61
N ALA A 28 20.32 -2.36 -10.89
CA ALA A 28 20.04 -3.19 -9.72
C ALA A 28 19.92 -4.68 -10.05
N ARG A 29 19.45 -5.04 -11.25
CA ARG A 29 19.29 -6.42 -11.72
C ARG A 29 20.50 -6.94 -12.51
N ASN A 30 21.50 -6.11 -12.75
CA ASN A 30 22.63 -6.40 -13.64
C ASN A 30 22.18 -6.90 -15.03
N VAL A 31 21.23 -6.19 -15.64
CA VAL A 31 20.72 -6.45 -17.01
C VAL A 31 20.72 -5.15 -17.82
N SER A 32 20.45 -5.24 -19.12
CA SER A 32 20.32 -4.04 -19.95
C SER A 32 19.00 -3.32 -19.71
N SER A 33 18.99 -1.99 -19.92
CA SER A 33 17.76 -1.19 -19.93
C SER A 33 16.74 -1.68 -20.96
N THR A 34 17.21 -2.27 -22.06
CA THR A 34 16.34 -2.87 -23.08
C THR A 34 15.61 -4.12 -22.56
N THR A 35 16.25 -4.93 -21.72
CA THR A 35 15.58 -6.06 -21.05
C THR A 35 14.45 -5.57 -20.14
N ILE A 36 14.68 -4.52 -19.37
CA ILE A 36 13.64 -3.92 -18.50
C ILE A 36 12.50 -3.34 -19.35
N GLY A 37 12.81 -2.62 -20.42
CA GLY A 37 11.80 -2.06 -21.33
C GLY A 37 10.94 -3.14 -22.01
N ALA A 38 11.57 -4.21 -22.48
CA ALA A 38 10.87 -5.36 -23.08
C ALA A 38 9.99 -6.08 -22.05
N GLU A 39 10.44 -6.20 -20.81
CA GLU A 39 9.66 -6.81 -19.73
C GLU A 39 8.41 -5.97 -19.38
N ILE A 40 8.56 -4.64 -19.26
CA ILE A 40 7.44 -3.72 -19.05
C ILE A 40 6.41 -3.86 -20.18
N LEU A 41 6.86 -3.85 -21.43
CA LEU A 41 5.96 -3.98 -22.58
C LEU A 41 5.22 -5.32 -22.57
N ARG A 42 5.93 -6.42 -22.29
CA ARG A 42 5.36 -7.77 -22.24
C ARG A 42 4.31 -7.89 -21.13
N LEU A 43 4.60 -7.39 -19.93
CA LEU A 43 3.66 -7.44 -18.80
C LEU A 43 2.49 -6.47 -18.97
N GLY A 44 2.70 -5.32 -19.61
CA GLY A 44 1.65 -4.34 -19.87
C GLY A 44 0.68 -4.74 -20.98
N THR A 45 1.17 -5.38 -22.04
CA THR A 45 0.33 -5.83 -23.17
C THR A 45 -0.23 -7.24 -22.99
N GLY A 46 0.39 -8.04 -22.10
CA GLY A 46 -0.02 -9.39 -21.78
C GLY A 46 -1.27 -9.49 -20.88
N ARG A 47 -1.49 -10.70 -20.34
CA ARG A 47 -2.64 -11.00 -19.46
C ARG A 47 -2.61 -10.22 -18.15
N GLN A 48 -1.43 -9.82 -17.70
CA GLN A 48 -1.20 -9.07 -16.47
C GLN A 48 -1.73 -7.64 -16.55
N ARG A 49 -1.70 -7.02 -17.75
CA ARG A 49 -2.04 -5.60 -17.96
C ARG A 49 -1.32 -4.66 -16.99
N LEU A 50 -0.07 -4.99 -16.64
CA LEU A 50 0.72 -4.28 -15.66
C LEU A 50 1.27 -2.98 -16.25
N SER A 51 0.74 -1.84 -15.81
CA SER A 51 1.23 -0.55 -16.30
C SER A 51 2.69 -0.31 -15.89
N LEU A 52 3.36 0.64 -16.57
CA LEU A 52 4.73 1.03 -16.19
C LEU A 52 4.79 1.53 -14.74
N GLU A 53 3.79 2.29 -14.31
CA GLU A 53 3.68 2.79 -12.94
C GLU A 53 3.54 1.63 -11.95
N ASP A 54 2.64 0.67 -12.23
CA ASP A 54 2.43 -0.51 -11.40
C ASP A 54 3.66 -1.42 -11.32
N TYR A 55 4.40 -1.55 -12.43
CA TYR A 55 5.63 -2.35 -12.49
C TYR A 55 6.69 -1.87 -11.48
N PHE A 56 6.85 -0.55 -11.34
CA PHE A 56 7.74 0.01 -10.33
C PHE A 56 7.11 0.01 -8.95
N LEU A 57 5.84 0.40 -8.84
CA LEU A 57 5.13 0.51 -7.57
C LEU A 57 5.00 -0.83 -6.84
N TYR A 58 4.74 -1.92 -7.55
CA TYR A 58 4.59 -3.26 -6.94
C TYR A 58 5.92 -3.99 -6.79
N GLY A 59 7.01 -3.47 -7.36
CA GLY A 59 8.32 -4.08 -7.21
C GLY A 59 8.54 -5.31 -8.11
N ALA A 60 7.90 -5.37 -9.28
CA ALA A 60 8.22 -6.39 -10.29
C ALA A 60 9.69 -6.30 -10.75
N HIS A 61 10.27 -5.10 -10.67
CA HIS A 61 11.68 -4.82 -10.95
C HIS A 61 12.66 -5.25 -9.84
N VAL A 62 12.19 -5.70 -8.68
CA VAL A 62 13.07 -6.05 -7.55
C VAL A 62 14.00 -7.21 -7.95
N PRO A 63 15.32 -7.12 -7.68
CA PRO A 63 16.27 -8.20 -7.94
C PRO A 63 15.91 -9.50 -7.21
N GLY A 64 16.42 -10.63 -7.72
CA GLY A 64 16.19 -11.95 -7.12
C GLY A 64 14.87 -12.63 -7.50
N LYS A 65 13.90 -11.90 -8.07
CA LYS A 65 12.67 -12.52 -8.60
C LYS A 65 12.95 -13.35 -9.86
N THR A 66 12.32 -14.50 -9.98
CA THR A 66 12.25 -15.32 -11.19
C THR A 66 11.30 -14.71 -12.21
N LYS A 67 11.30 -15.23 -13.43
CA LYS A 67 10.31 -14.84 -14.45
C LYS A 67 8.88 -15.19 -14.00
N VAL A 68 8.69 -16.34 -13.36
CA VAL A 68 7.38 -16.80 -12.89
C VAL A 68 6.83 -15.85 -11.84
N GLU A 69 7.61 -15.51 -10.82
CA GLU A 69 7.20 -14.54 -9.78
C GLU A 69 6.90 -13.15 -10.37
N ARG A 70 7.59 -12.76 -11.45
CA ARG A 70 7.26 -11.51 -12.17
C ARG A 70 5.96 -11.59 -12.96
N ASP A 71 5.60 -12.78 -13.44
CA ASP A 71 4.37 -13.01 -14.20
C ASP A 71 3.12 -13.06 -13.30
N GLU A 72 3.30 -13.17 -11.98
CA GLU A 72 2.23 -13.12 -10.97
C GLU A 72 1.75 -11.68 -10.67
N PHE A 73 2.49 -10.66 -11.07
CA PHE A 73 2.06 -9.27 -10.87
C PHE A 73 0.90 -8.93 -11.80
N LEU A 74 -0.18 -8.41 -11.21
CA LEU A 74 -1.37 -7.97 -11.93
C LEU A 74 -1.48 -6.45 -11.88
N GLY A 75 -1.78 -5.84 -13.02
CA GLY A 75 -2.09 -4.42 -13.09
C GLY A 75 -3.47 -4.10 -12.53
N ASP A 76 -3.67 -2.82 -12.23
CA ASP A 76 -4.93 -2.31 -11.64
C ASP A 76 -6.16 -2.72 -12.44
N THR A 77 -6.06 -2.67 -13.78
CA THR A 77 -7.18 -3.02 -14.66
C THR A 77 -7.68 -4.44 -14.42
N VAL A 78 -6.76 -5.41 -14.28
CA VAL A 78 -7.10 -6.81 -14.05
C VAL A 78 -7.64 -6.99 -12.63
N MET A 79 -6.99 -6.40 -11.63
CA MET A 79 -7.44 -6.47 -10.25
C MET A 79 -8.85 -5.88 -10.07
N LEU A 80 -9.15 -4.74 -10.72
CA LEU A 80 -10.47 -4.11 -10.67
C LEU A 80 -11.54 -4.99 -11.34
N ALA A 81 -11.22 -5.58 -12.49
CA ALA A 81 -12.13 -6.52 -13.16
C ALA A 81 -12.42 -7.74 -12.28
N MET A 82 -11.39 -8.34 -11.66
CA MET A 82 -11.55 -9.46 -10.73
C MET A 82 -12.41 -9.08 -9.53
N ASN A 83 -12.11 -7.95 -8.87
CA ASN A 83 -12.86 -7.48 -7.71
C ASN A 83 -14.33 -7.21 -8.05
N LYS A 84 -14.62 -6.73 -9.26
CA LYS A 84 -16.00 -6.51 -9.72
C LYS A 84 -16.79 -7.81 -9.85
N VAL A 85 -16.16 -8.88 -10.33
CA VAL A 85 -16.80 -10.20 -10.44
C VAL A 85 -16.98 -10.85 -9.07
N LEU A 86 -15.97 -10.73 -8.20
CA LEU A 86 -15.97 -11.41 -6.89
C LEU A 86 -16.78 -10.69 -5.81
N THR A 87 -17.02 -9.38 -5.95
CA THR A 87 -17.70 -8.56 -4.93
C THR A 87 -18.85 -7.73 -5.54
N PRO A 88 -19.84 -8.36 -6.19
CA PRO A 88 -20.83 -7.64 -7.00
C PRO A 88 -21.78 -6.74 -6.20
N LEU A 89 -22.00 -7.02 -4.91
CA LEU A 89 -23.06 -6.37 -4.12
C LEU A 89 -22.57 -5.46 -2.98
N LEU A 90 -21.27 -5.49 -2.63
CA LEU A 90 -20.73 -4.80 -1.44
C LEU A 90 -19.41 -4.06 -1.69
N GLY A 91 -18.97 -3.91 -2.95
CA GLY A 91 -17.63 -3.37 -3.27
C GLY A 91 -17.34 -1.99 -2.65
N GLY A 92 -18.34 -1.10 -2.57
CA GLY A 92 -18.19 0.20 -1.93
C GLY A 92 -18.09 0.13 -0.40
N PHE A 93 -18.74 -0.85 0.22
CA PHE A 93 -18.74 -1.05 1.67
C PHE A 93 -17.37 -1.51 2.18
N PHE A 94 -16.69 -2.37 1.42
CA PHE A 94 -15.36 -2.88 1.76
C PHE A 94 -14.21 -1.88 1.55
N GLY A 95 -14.49 -0.72 0.93
CA GLY A 95 -13.47 0.30 0.68
C GLY A 95 -12.92 0.96 1.95
N ASN A 96 -13.74 1.04 3.01
CA ASN A 96 -13.34 1.63 4.29
C ASN A 96 -12.98 0.54 5.30
N LYS A 97 -11.68 0.33 5.51
CA LYS A 97 -11.17 -0.73 6.39
C LYS A 97 -11.63 -0.59 7.84
N LEU A 98 -11.82 0.62 8.32
CA LEU A 98 -12.29 0.86 9.70
C LEU A 98 -13.77 0.49 9.84
N LEU A 99 -14.59 0.82 8.85
CA LEU A 99 -16.01 0.45 8.84
C LEU A 99 -16.17 -1.07 8.77
N VAL A 100 -15.38 -1.74 7.92
CA VAL A 100 -15.39 -3.21 7.80
C VAL A 100 -15.04 -3.87 9.13
N ASP A 101 -13.97 -3.43 9.80
CA ASP A 101 -13.56 -3.96 11.11
C ASP A 101 -14.69 -3.84 12.15
N GLN A 102 -15.33 -2.67 12.22
CA GLN A 102 -16.46 -2.42 13.12
C GLN A 102 -17.67 -3.30 12.82
N VAL A 103 -18.00 -3.50 11.54
CA VAL A 103 -19.16 -4.30 11.13
C VAL A 103 -18.92 -5.78 11.40
N LEU A 104 -17.74 -6.30 11.08
CA LEU A 104 -17.36 -7.68 11.36
C LEU A 104 -17.38 -7.95 12.86
N THR A 105 -16.78 -7.06 13.65
CA THR A 105 -16.80 -7.15 15.13
C THR A 105 -18.23 -7.20 15.67
N ARG A 106 -19.10 -6.28 15.21
CA ARG A 106 -20.51 -6.24 15.64
C ARG A 106 -21.33 -7.44 15.18
N SER A 107 -20.89 -8.12 14.12
CA SER A 107 -21.51 -9.35 13.62
C SER A 107 -21.02 -10.60 14.34
N GLY A 108 -20.21 -10.45 15.39
CA GLY A 108 -19.65 -11.58 16.15
C GLY A 108 -18.49 -12.29 15.45
N VAL A 109 -17.95 -11.72 14.37
CA VAL A 109 -16.79 -12.26 13.67
C VAL A 109 -15.53 -11.83 14.42
N ALA A 110 -14.70 -12.81 14.79
CA ALA A 110 -13.40 -12.54 15.39
C ALA A 110 -12.50 -11.79 14.39
N VAL A 111 -12.02 -10.62 14.78
CA VAL A 111 -11.08 -9.79 14.02
C VAL A 111 -9.85 -9.48 14.88
N ALA A 112 -8.72 -9.16 14.26
CA ALA A 112 -7.49 -8.81 14.97
C ALA A 112 -7.63 -7.55 15.86
N GLY A 113 -8.63 -6.70 15.59
CA GLY A 113 -8.95 -5.52 16.35
C GLY A 113 -8.02 -4.34 16.05
N THR A 114 -8.58 -3.26 15.50
CA THR A 114 -7.82 -2.02 15.30
C THR A 114 -7.54 -1.36 16.65
N ARG A 115 -6.26 -1.23 17.05
CA ARG A 115 -5.86 -0.64 18.35
C ARG A 115 -5.98 0.88 18.39
N ALA A 116 -5.59 1.54 17.30
CA ALA A 116 -5.71 2.99 17.15
C ALA A 116 -5.79 3.41 15.68
N VAL A 117 -6.28 4.62 15.43
CA VAL A 117 -6.37 5.23 14.12
C VAL A 117 -5.88 6.69 14.15
N ALA A 118 -4.99 7.05 13.24
CA ALA A 118 -4.57 8.45 13.08
C ALA A 118 -5.56 9.21 12.19
N ALA A 119 -6.15 10.30 12.69
CA ALA A 119 -7.11 11.12 11.93
C ALA A 119 -7.15 12.57 12.41
N VAL A 120 -7.13 13.52 11.46
CA VAL A 120 -7.17 14.97 11.76
C VAL A 120 -8.61 15.48 11.95
N GLY A 121 -9.59 14.90 11.26
CA GLY A 121 -11.01 15.31 11.32
C GLY A 121 -11.85 14.48 12.28
N ARG A 122 -13.11 14.87 12.51
CA ARG A 122 -14.06 14.06 13.30
C ARG A 122 -14.12 12.64 12.73
N LEU A 123 -13.91 11.67 13.61
CA LEU A 123 -13.96 10.25 13.27
C LEU A 123 -14.67 9.53 14.41
N HIS A 124 -15.74 8.81 14.07
CA HIS A 124 -16.42 7.95 15.02
C HIS A 124 -15.71 6.59 15.00
N SER A 125 -15.02 6.25 16.08
CA SER A 125 -14.23 5.03 16.17
C SER A 125 -14.45 4.35 17.51
N ALA A 126 -14.44 3.02 17.50
CA ALA A 126 -14.40 2.21 18.71
C ALA A 126 -12.97 2.11 19.31
N CYS A 127 -11.95 2.58 18.60
CA CYS A 127 -10.54 2.56 19.02
C CYS A 127 -9.97 3.96 19.25
N GLU A 128 -8.77 4.02 19.86
CA GLU A 128 -8.08 5.28 20.16
C GLU A 128 -7.84 6.10 18.89
N VAL A 129 -8.17 7.40 18.92
CA VAL A 129 -7.96 8.29 17.78
C VAL A 129 -6.79 9.23 18.03
N LEU A 130 -5.71 9.03 17.27
CA LEU A 130 -4.47 9.80 17.35
C LEU A 130 -4.57 11.04 16.44
N ARG A 131 -4.46 12.22 17.02
CA ARG A 131 -4.73 13.52 16.34
C ARG A 131 -3.48 14.24 15.89
N SER A 132 -2.34 13.92 16.50
CA SER A 132 -1.12 14.67 16.33
C SER A 132 0.11 13.76 16.21
N PRO A 133 1.20 14.23 15.57
CA PRO A 133 2.45 13.46 15.52
C PRO A 133 2.99 13.04 16.90
N PRO A 134 2.95 13.89 17.95
CA PRO A 134 3.33 13.47 19.30
C PRO A 134 2.48 12.32 19.86
N GLU A 135 1.16 12.34 19.63
CA GLU A 135 0.27 11.25 20.05
C GLU A 135 0.59 9.94 19.31
N ILE A 136 0.86 10.04 18.01
CA ILE A 136 1.28 8.88 17.20
C ILE A 136 2.58 8.31 17.75
N MET A 137 3.58 9.14 18.01
CA MET A 137 4.86 8.69 18.57
C MET A 137 4.67 8.02 19.94
N ALA A 138 3.93 8.66 20.84
CA ALA A 138 3.65 8.10 22.16
C ALA A 138 2.91 6.76 22.08
N PHE A 139 1.99 6.60 21.13
CA PHE A 139 1.30 5.33 20.87
C PHE A 139 2.28 4.26 20.36
N LEU A 140 3.14 4.58 19.39
CA LEU A 140 4.10 3.63 18.82
C LEU A 140 5.13 3.15 19.85
N ILE A 141 5.58 4.02 20.76
CA ILE A 141 6.51 3.67 21.83
C ILE A 141 5.87 2.65 22.79
N ARG A 142 4.64 2.91 23.25
CA ARG A 142 3.98 2.05 24.25
C ARG A 142 3.32 0.79 23.70
N THR A 143 3.22 0.64 22.37
CA THR A 143 2.50 -0.47 21.74
C THR A 143 3.34 -1.76 21.75
N PRO A 144 2.85 -2.88 22.29
CA PRO A 144 3.53 -4.18 22.19
C PRO A 144 3.85 -4.58 20.74
N LEU A 145 5.05 -5.11 20.52
CA LEU A 145 5.50 -5.67 19.25
C LEU A 145 5.08 -7.16 19.11
N PRO A 146 4.95 -7.69 17.88
CA PRO A 146 4.94 -6.95 16.63
C PRO A 146 3.60 -6.21 16.42
N PHE A 147 3.62 -5.12 15.67
CA PHE A 147 2.39 -4.48 15.22
C PHE A 147 2.45 -4.08 13.75
N PHE A 148 1.27 -3.95 13.15
CA PHE A 148 1.09 -3.63 11.74
C PHE A 148 0.31 -2.34 11.59
N GLY A 149 0.82 -1.43 10.74
CA GLY A 149 0.18 -0.18 10.40
C GLY A 149 -0.16 -0.13 8.91
N LYS A 150 -1.32 0.45 8.56
CA LYS A 150 -1.66 0.75 7.17
C LYS A 150 -2.56 1.98 7.04
N PRO A 151 -2.50 2.71 5.92
CA PRO A 151 -3.45 3.77 5.65
C PRO A 151 -4.87 3.22 5.52
N CYS A 152 -5.85 3.88 6.14
CA CYS A 152 -7.25 3.48 6.06
C CYS A 152 -7.75 3.54 4.60
N ASN A 153 -7.48 4.66 3.92
CA ASN A 153 -7.89 4.93 2.54
C ASN A 153 -6.84 4.51 1.48
N GLY A 154 -5.77 3.81 1.89
CA GLY A 154 -4.77 3.28 0.95
C GLY A 154 -5.28 2.04 0.23
N THR A 155 -4.88 1.84 -1.01
CA THR A 155 -5.08 0.56 -1.72
C THR A 155 -3.74 -0.14 -1.89
N ARG A 156 -3.76 -1.46 -2.17
CA ARG A 156 -2.57 -2.19 -2.64
C ARG A 156 -1.40 -2.23 -1.66
N SER A 157 -1.69 -2.19 -0.36
CA SER A 157 -0.70 -2.16 0.72
C SER A 157 0.30 -0.98 0.64
N ILE A 158 0.02 0.04 -0.17
CA ILE A 158 0.87 1.23 -0.27
C ILE A 158 0.84 1.96 1.07
N GLY A 159 2.02 2.21 1.63
CA GLY A 159 2.20 2.84 2.94
C GLY A 159 1.92 1.90 4.13
N ALA A 160 1.72 0.60 3.90
CA ALA A 160 1.66 -0.38 4.96
C ALA A 160 3.06 -0.64 5.54
N VAL A 161 3.14 -0.84 6.85
CA VAL A 161 4.38 -1.08 7.58
C VAL A 161 4.18 -2.21 8.58
N SER A 162 5.17 -3.08 8.67
CA SER A 162 5.28 -4.07 9.76
C SER A 162 6.42 -3.63 10.67
N VAL A 163 6.12 -3.46 11.96
CA VAL A 163 7.11 -3.07 12.97
C VAL A 163 7.33 -4.26 13.88
N VAL A 164 8.54 -4.82 13.83
CA VAL A 164 8.92 -6.04 14.55
C VAL A 164 10.01 -5.81 15.60
N GLY A 165 10.56 -4.60 15.66
CA GLY A 165 11.64 -4.21 16.57
C GLY A 165 11.72 -2.70 16.71
N ARG A 166 12.47 -2.23 17.71
CA ARG A 166 12.87 -0.84 17.90
C ARG A 166 14.39 -0.80 18.03
N ASP A 167 15.03 0.17 17.39
CA ASP A 167 16.47 0.34 17.54
C ASP A 167 16.79 0.73 18.99
N GLY A 168 17.66 -0.04 19.66
CA GLY A 168 18.09 0.21 21.04
C GLY A 168 17.31 -0.54 22.14
N GLU A 169 16.34 -1.40 21.78
CA GLU A 169 15.82 -2.52 22.61
C GLU A 169 16.43 -3.85 22.14
#